data_AF-A0AAP2G340-F1
#
_entry.id   AF-A0AAP2G340-F1
#
_cell.length_a   1.000
_cell.length_b   1.000
_cell.length_c   1.000
_cell.angle_alpha   90.00
_cell.angle_beta   90.00
_cell.angle_gamma   90.00
#
_symmetry.space_group_name_H-M   'P 1'
#
loop_
_entity.id
_entity.type
_entity.pdbx_description
1 polymer ?
#
loop_
_entity_poly.entity_id
_entity_poly.type
_entity_poly.pdbx_seq_one_letter_code
_entity_poly.pdbx_strand_id
1 'polypeptide(L)'
;MNTLEKLKEITADLESDEMMAVDAQGKKYTLEQASKAGVNVTITSSKNSALVSFKNAFGIDLSDNKELNQLNKLLGAVTGGGSATGGKRKRLTDDEKRELIKDWHDNQKKYANKADFSKKNNVSYQSFLQWEKQFGE
;
A
#
# COMPACT_ATOMS: atom_id res chain seq x y z
N MET A 1 -27.44 -4.58 5.00
CA MET A 1 -26.03 -4.40 5.41
C MET A 1 -25.66 -2.94 5.23
N ASN A 2 -25.24 -2.28 6.31
CA ASN A 2 -24.86 -0.86 6.29
C ASN A 2 -23.50 -0.71 5.59
N THR A 3 -23.23 0.44 4.97
CA THR A 3 -21.97 0.79 4.30
C THR A 3 -20.74 0.51 5.16
N LEU A 4 -20.82 0.81 6.46
CA LEU A 4 -19.73 0.57 7.41
C LEU A 4 -19.43 -0.93 7.61
N GLU A 5 -20.47 -1.78 7.60
CA GLU A 5 -20.30 -3.22 7.74
C GLU A 5 -19.64 -3.82 6.50
N LYS A 6 -20.04 -3.36 5.31
CA LYS A 6 -19.41 -3.76 4.04
C LYS A 6 -17.93 -3.40 3.99
N LEU A 7 -17.58 -2.18 4.42
CA LEU A 7 -16.18 -1.76 4.47
C LEU A 7 -15.36 -2.62 5.44
N LYS A 8 -15.89 -2.92 6.63
CA LYS A 8 -15.21 -3.81 7.60
C LYS A 8 -14.94 -5.20 7.03
N GLU A 9 -15.93 -5.78 6.36
CA GLU A 9 -15.77 -7.10 5.73
C GLU A 9 -14.70 -7.07 4.62
N ILE A 10 -14.77 -6.07 3.73
CA ILE A 10 -13.79 -5.91 2.64
C ILE A 10 -12.37 -5.69 3.20
N THR A 11 -12.23 -4.90 4.26
CA THR A 11 -10.92 -4.67 4.90
C THR A 11 -10.37 -5.96 5.49
N ALA A 12 -11.19 -6.77 6.16
CA ALA A 12 -10.75 -8.06 6.69
C ALA A 12 -10.29 -9.01 5.57
N ASP A 13 -11.00 -9.05 4.44
CA ASP A 13 -10.58 -9.86 3.29
C ASP A 13 -9.28 -9.36 2.64
N LEU A 14 -9.03 -8.04 2.63
CA LEU A 14 -7.78 -7.45 2.11
C LEU A 14 -6.57 -7.83 2.96
N GLU A 15 -6.75 -7.99 4.27
CA GLU A 15 -5.69 -8.38 5.21
C GLU A 15 -5.44 -9.89 5.23
N SER A 16 -6.40 -10.69 4.75
CA SER A 16 -6.31 -12.14 4.66
C SER A 16 -5.48 -12.62 3.46
N ASP A 17 -4.66 -13.65 3.68
CA ASP A 17 -3.94 -14.39 2.63
C ASP A 17 -4.64 -15.71 2.25
N GLU A 18 -5.86 -15.94 2.74
CA GLU A 18 -6.60 -17.17 2.48
C GLU A 18 -7.14 -17.25 1.04
N MET A 19 -7.48 -18.48 0.64
CA MET A 19 -8.16 -18.74 -0.62
C MET A 19 -9.65 -18.91 -0.36
N MET A 20 -10.48 -18.19 -1.11
CA MET A 20 -11.94 -18.21 -1.00
C MET A 20 -12.57 -18.84 -2.23
N ALA A 21 -13.64 -19.61 -2.01
CA ALA A 21 -14.50 -20.10 -3.07
C ALA A 21 -15.64 -19.11 -3.32
N VAL A 22 -15.73 -18.60 -4.54
CA VAL A 22 -16.66 -17.53 -4.92
C VAL A 22 -17.41 -17.90 -6.18
N ASP A 23 -18.72 -17.63 -6.22
CA ASP A 23 -19.52 -17.84 -7.43
C ASP A 23 -19.34 -16.69 -8.45
N ALA A 24 -19.97 -16.82 -9.61
CA ALA A 24 -19.91 -15.81 -10.67
C ALA A 24 -20.51 -14.44 -10.27
N GLN A 25 -21.29 -14.39 -9.18
CA GLN A 25 -21.89 -13.17 -8.64
C GLN A 25 -21.04 -12.56 -7.51
N GLY A 26 -19.90 -13.17 -7.18
CA GLY A 26 -19.03 -12.71 -6.09
C GLY A 26 -19.50 -13.13 -4.70
N LYS A 27 -20.47 -14.05 -4.59
CA LYS A 27 -20.90 -14.58 -3.31
C LYS A 27 -19.94 -15.67 -2.83
N LYS A 28 -19.54 -15.55 -1.57
CA LYS A 28 -18.59 -16.45 -0.90
C LYS A 28 -19.29 -17.71 -0.38
N TYR A 29 -18.61 -18.84 -0.48
CA TYR A 29 -19.05 -20.12 0.06
C TYR A 29 -17.89 -20.87 0.68
N THR A 30 -18.18 -21.75 1.63
CA THR A 30 -17.25 -22.86 1.90
C THR A 30 -17.35 -23.90 0.78
N LEU A 31 -16.30 -24.70 0.56
CA LEU A 31 -16.33 -25.76 -0.46
C LEU A 31 -17.48 -26.75 -0.22
N GLU A 32 -17.78 -27.05 1.05
CA GLU A 32 -18.87 -27.93 1.43
C GLU A 32 -20.24 -27.32 1.12
N GLN A 33 -20.42 -26.01 1.36
CA GLN A 33 -21.65 -25.30 1.01
C GLN A 33 -21.87 -25.23 -0.49
N ALA A 34 -20.82 -24.95 -1.27
CA ALA A 34 -20.88 -24.91 -2.73
C ALA A 34 -21.29 -26.26 -3.31
N SER A 35 -20.70 -27.35 -2.79
CA SER A 35 -21.03 -28.72 -3.18
C SER A 35 -22.48 -29.08 -2.86
N LYS A 36 -22.95 -28.80 -1.64
CA LYS A 36 -24.34 -29.05 -1.23
C LYS A 36 -25.36 -28.23 -2.01
N ALA A 37 -25.01 -27.01 -2.41
CA ALA A 37 -25.89 -26.10 -3.15
C ALA A 37 -25.83 -26.31 -4.68
N GLY A 38 -24.91 -27.15 -5.19
CA GLY A 38 -24.71 -27.33 -6.63
C GLY A 38 -24.25 -26.06 -7.35
N VAL A 39 -23.57 -25.16 -6.63
CA VAL A 39 -23.12 -23.87 -7.18
C VAL A 39 -21.70 -23.99 -7.70
N ASN A 40 -21.48 -23.61 -8.96
CA ASN A 40 -20.14 -23.50 -9.51
C ASN A 40 -19.40 -22.34 -8.85
N VAL A 41 -18.29 -22.67 -8.19
CA VAL A 41 -17.42 -21.72 -7.51
C VAL A 41 -16.03 -21.76 -8.12
N THR A 42 -15.37 -20.60 -8.13
CA THR A 42 -13.96 -20.45 -8.48
C THR A 42 -13.18 -20.15 -7.21
N ILE A 43 -12.02 -20.79 -7.05
CA ILE A 43 -11.12 -20.47 -5.95
C ILE A 43 -10.27 -19.27 -6.35
N THR A 44 -10.30 -18.21 -5.54
CA THR A 44 -9.54 -16.98 -5.74
C THR A 44 -8.93 -16.51 -4.42
N SER A 45 -7.96 -15.60 -4.44
CA SER A 45 -7.41 -15.03 -3.22
C SER A 45 -8.43 -14.10 -2.54
N SER A 46 -8.40 -14.05 -1.21
CA SER A 46 -9.24 -13.13 -0.43
C SER A 46 -9.09 -11.68 -0.90
N LYS A 47 -7.84 -11.26 -1.17
CA LYS A 47 -7.51 -9.93 -1.71
C LYS A 47 -8.22 -9.63 -3.04
N ASN A 48 -8.17 -10.56 -4.00
CA ASN A 48 -8.84 -10.33 -5.29
C ASN A 48 -10.35 -10.24 -5.14
N SER A 49 -10.94 -11.10 -4.29
CA SER A 49 -12.37 -11.04 -3.98
C SER A 49 -12.76 -9.71 -3.32
N ALA A 50 -11.93 -9.21 -2.41
CA ALA A 50 -12.13 -7.92 -1.73
C ALA A 50 -12.11 -6.74 -2.71
N LEU A 51 -11.17 -6.72 -3.65
CA LEU A 51 -11.07 -5.68 -4.69
C LEU A 51 -12.32 -5.66 -5.59
N VAL A 52 -12.77 -6.84 -6.04
CA VAL A 52 -14.00 -6.98 -6.83
C VAL A 52 -15.21 -6.55 -6.03
N SER A 53 -15.30 -6.95 -4.76
CA SER A 53 -16.41 -6.59 -3.87
C SER A 53 -16.48 -5.10 -3.61
N PHE A 54 -15.33 -4.44 -3.40
CA PHE A 54 -15.24 -2.99 -3.26
C PHE A 54 -15.71 -2.27 -4.52
N LYS A 55 -15.25 -2.72 -5.69
CA LYS A 55 -15.68 -2.17 -6.99
C LYS A 55 -17.19 -2.31 -7.18
N ASN A 56 -17.76 -3.47 -6.90
CA ASN A 56 -19.20 -3.70 -7.06
C ASN A 56 -20.04 -2.89 -6.07
N ALA A 57 -19.54 -2.68 -4.85
CA ALA A 57 -20.26 -1.94 -3.82
C ALA A 57 -20.19 -0.41 -3.99
N PHE A 58 -19.05 0.10 -4.46
CA PHE A 58 -18.75 1.55 -4.45
C PHE A 58 -18.49 2.14 -5.83
N GLY A 59 -18.41 1.31 -6.88
CA GLY A 59 -18.14 1.74 -8.24
C GLY A 59 -16.70 2.22 -8.48
N ILE A 60 -15.78 1.95 -7.55
CA ILE A 60 -14.38 2.37 -7.60
C ILE A 60 -13.48 1.15 -7.74
N ASP A 61 -12.67 1.11 -8.78
CA ASP A 61 -11.67 0.08 -9.00
C ASP A 61 -10.35 0.47 -8.31
N LEU A 62 -10.08 -0.15 -7.16
CA LEU A 62 -8.84 0.07 -6.40
C LEU A 62 -7.58 -0.45 -7.11
N SER A 63 -7.73 -1.26 -8.16
CA SER A 63 -6.60 -1.69 -9.00
C SER A 63 -6.22 -0.64 -10.06
N ASP A 64 -7.12 0.31 -10.36
CA ASP A 64 -6.84 1.42 -11.26
C ASP A 64 -6.15 2.56 -10.49
N ASN A 65 -4.88 2.81 -10.83
CA ASN A 65 -4.08 3.88 -10.24
C ASN A 65 -4.72 5.27 -10.34
N LYS A 66 -5.49 5.56 -11.40
CA LYS A 66 -6.18 6.84 -11.57
C LYS A 66 -7.31 6.98 -10.56
N GLU A 67 -8.16 5.96 -10.44
CA GLU A 67 -9.30 5.96 -9.51
C GLU A 67 -8.81 5.95 -8.05
N LEU A 68 -7.79 5.15 -7.74
CA LEU A 68 -7.15 5.14 -6.42
C LEU A 68 -6.58 6.52 -6.05
N ASN A 69 -5.93 7.21 -6.99
CA ASN A 69 -5.45 8.57 -6.77
C ASN A 69 -6.58 9.58 -6.55
N GLN A 70 -7.71 9.43 -7.24
CA GLN A 70 -8.88 10.28 -7.04
C GLN A 70 -9.51 10.04 -5.65
N LEU A 71 -9.62 8.78 -5.22
CA LEU A 71 -10.08 8.41 -3.88
C LEU A 71 -9.18 9.02 -2.80
N ASN A 72 -7.85 8.90 -2.95
CA ASN A 72 -6.89 9.49 -2.01
C ASN A 72 -6.98 11.04 -1.95
N LYS A 73 -7.31 11.69 -3.07
CA LYS A 73 -7.58 13.14 -3.11
C LYS A 73 -8.85 13.49 -2.33
N LEU A 74 -9.92 12.75 -2.55
CA LEU A 74 -11.19 12.97 -1.88
C LEU A 74 -11.09 12.72 -0.37
N LEU A 75 -10.47 11.61 0.03
CA LEU A 75 -10.21 11.30 1.44
C LEU A 75 -9.38 12.40 2.09
N GLY A 76 -8.36 12.91 1.40
CA GLY A 76 -7.56 14.02 1.91
C GLY A 76 -8.33 15.32 2.09
N ALA A 77 -9.23 15.64 1.14
CA ALA A 77 -10.11 16.80 1.25
C ALA A 77 -11.10 16.70 2.43
N VAL A 78 -11.65 15.50 2.68
CA VAL A 78 -12.63 15.26 3.76
C VAL A 78 -11.97 15.21 5.14
N THR A 79 -10.80 14.57 5.25
CA THR A 79 -10.11 14.38 6.54
C THR A 79 -9.24 15.58 6.94
N GLY A 80 -9.14 16.61 6.09
CA GLY A 80 -8.22 17.74 6.29
C GLY A 80 -6.73 17.35 6.23
N GLY A 81 -6.42 16.06 6.07
CA GLY A 81 -5.07 15.57 5.85
C GLY A 81 -4.75 15.66 4.38
N GLY A 82 -3.76 16.51 4.01
CA GLY A 82 -3.24 16.53 2.64
C GLY A 82 -3.01 15.10 2.15
N SER A 83 -3.55 14.77 0.98
CA SER A 83 -3.58 13.41 0.43
C SER A 83 -2.30 12.67 0.74
N ALA A 84 -2.41 11.52 1.41
CA ALA A 84 -1.33 10.55 1.54
C ALA A 84 -1.04 9.89 0.19
N THR A 85 -0.80 10.70 -0.85
CA THR A 85 0.00 10.28 -2.00
C THR A 85 1.34 9.85 -1.42
N GLY A 86 1.71 8.58 -1.64
CA GLY A 86 2.93 7.95 -1.18
C GLY A 86 4.06 8.97 -1.09
N GLY A 87 4.65 9.07 0.12
CA GLY A 87 5.41 10.23 0.58
C GLY A 87 6.11 10.93 -0.57
N LYS A 88 5.75 12.19 -0.82
CA LYS A 88 6.57 13.09 -1.63
C LYS A 88 8.00 12.84 -1.17
N ARG A 89 8.81 12.12 -1.97
CA ARG A 89 10.24 12.02 -1.74
C ARG A 89 10.67 13.47 -1.71
N LYS A 90 10.98 13.96 -0.51
CA LYS A 90 11.39 15.34 -0.30
C LYS A 90 12.53 15.55 -1.29
N ARG A 91 12.34 16.43 -2.27
CA ARG A 91 13.41 16.76 -3.21
C ARG A 91 14.43 17.52 -2.36
N LEU A 92 15.45 16.80 -1.91
CA LEU A 92 16.51 17.37 -1.11
C LEU A 92 17.32 18.32 -1.98
N THR A 93 17.65 19.50 -1.45
CA THR A 93 18.64 20.39 -2.05
C THR A 93 20.03 19.75 -1.97
N ASP A 94 21.00 20.30 -2.70
CA ASP A 94 22.37 19.77 -2.65
C ASP A 94 23.01 20.00 -1.26
N ASP A 95 22.62 21.07 -0.55
CA ASP A 95 23.06 21.31 0.83
C ASP A 95 22.50 20.27 1.80
N GLU A 96 21.20 19.95 1.71
CA GLU A 96 20.57 18.89 2.53
C GLU A 96 21.20 17.52 2.26
N LYS A 97 21.59 17.22 1.01
CA LYS A 97 22.30 15.98 0.68
C LYS A 97 23.69 15.94 1.30
N ARG A 98 24.47 17.04 1.22
CA ARG A 98 25.80 17.13 1.84
C ARG A 98 25.74 16.96 3.36
N GLU A 99 24.73 17.56 4.00
CA GLU A 99 24.52 17.42 5.43
C GLU A 99 24.21 15.96 5.82
N LEU A 100 23.39 15.26 5.05
CA LEU A 100 23.12 13.83 5.26
C LEU A 100 24.35 12.94 5.08
N ILE A 101 25.21 13.24 4.10
CA ILE A 101 26.48 12.51 3.92
C ILE A 101 27.40 12.76 5.12
N LYS A 102 27.50 14.02 5.58
CA LYS A 102 28.29 14.37 6.76
C LYS A 102 27.77 13.68 8.02
N ASP A 103 26.45 13.70 8.26
CA ASP A 103 25.83 13.02 9.40
C ASP A 103 26.11 11.51 9.38
N TRP A 104 26.05 10.88 8.20
CA TRP A 104 26.45 9.49 8.06
C TRP A 104 27.92 9.28 8.50
N HIS A 105 28.87 10.09 8.01
CA HIS A 105 30.29 9.97 8.39
C HIS A 105 30.54 10.21 9.88
N ASP A 106 29.89 11.21 10.47
CA ASP A 106 30.07 11.56 11.87
C ASP A 106 29.40 10.56 12.82
N ASN A 107 28.31 9.89 12.36
CA ASN A 107 27.49 9.01 13.18
C ASN A 107 27.48 7.55 12.72
N GLN A 108 28.48 7.09 11.96
CA GLN A 108 28.55 5.71 11.45
C GLN A 108 28.35 4.64 12.55
N LYS A 109 28.81 4.91 13.77
CA LYS A 109 28.70 3.99 14.92
C LYS A 109 27.28 3.89 15.51
N LYS A 110 26.39 4.85 15.22
CA LYS A 110 25.00 4.88 15.71
C LYS A 110 24.04 4.08 14.81
N TYR A 111 24.46 3.74 13.60
CA TYR A 111 23.65 3.04 12.61
C TYR A 111 24.31 1.69 12.28
N ALA A 112 23.51 0.63 12.15
CA ALA A 112 24.07 -0.70 11.87
C ALA A 112 24.66 -0.80 10.45
N ASN A 113 24.08 -0.09 9.47
CA ASN A 113 24.59 0.00 8.10
C ASN A 113 23.96 1.20 7.35
N LYS A 114 24.45 1.47 6.13
CA LYS A 114 23.96 2.56 5.25
C LYS A 114 22.49 2.39 4.82
N ALA A 115 22.00 1.17 4.72
CA ALA A 115 20.61 0.91 4.34
C ALA A 115 19.65 1.31 5.47
N ASP A 116 20.02 1.01 6.72
CA ASP A 116 19.28 1.43 7.90
C ASP A 116 19.30 2.95 8.08
N PHE A 117 20.44 3.60 7.82
CA PHE A 117 20.54 5.07 7.78
C PHE A 117 19.61 5.68 6.73
N SER A 118 19.63 5.15 5.51
CA SER A 118 18.82 5.64 4.39
C SER A 118 17.32 5.50 4.70
N LYS A 119 16.92 4.37 5.30
CA LYS A 119 15.55 4.10 5.71
C LYS A 119 15.08 5.06 6.81
N LYS A 120 15.91 5.30 7.84
CA LYS A 120 15.58 6.24 8.93
C LYS A 120 15.43 7.68 8.43
N ASN A 121 16.20 8.08 7.42
CA ASN A 121 16.14 9.41 6.82
C ASN A 121 15.17 9.52 5.64
N ASN A 122 14.36 8.47 5.39
CA ASN A 122 13.37 8.43 4.31
C ASN A 122 13.94 8.72 2.91
N VAL A 123 15.17 8.25 2.67
CA VAL A 123 15.87 8.35 1.38
C VAL A 123 16.10 6.96 0.80
N SER A 124 16.15 6.87 -0.54
CA SER A 124 16.48 5.60 -1.19
C SER A 124 17.97 5.30 -1.01
N TYR A 125 18.29 4.05 -0.65
CA TYR A 125 19.68 3.58 -0.54
C TYR A 125 20.49 3.84 -1.82
N GLN A 126 19.89 3.66 -2.99
CA GLN A 126 20.56 3.90 -4.28
C GLN A 126 20.89 5.39 -4.47
N SER A 127 19.97 6.28 -4.12
CA SER A 127 20.20 7.73 -4.17
C SER A 127 21.27 8.16 -3.18
N PHE A 128 21.26 7.59 -1.97
CA PHE A 128 22.26 7.86 -0.95
C PHE A 128 23.68 7.47 -1.42
N LEU A 129 23.86 6.27 -1.99
CA LEU A 129 25.15 5.85 -2.55
C LEU A 129 25.63 6.73 -3.70
N GLN A 130 24.70 7.24 -4.53
CA GLN A 130 25.04 8.17 -5.59
C GLN A 130 25.54 9.50 -5.03
N TRP A 131 24.88 10.04 -4.00
CA TRP A 131 25.29 11.27 -3.34
C TRP A 131 26.61 11.12 -2.59
N GLU A 132 26.85 9.97 -1.98
CA GLU A 132 28.13 9.68 -1.33
C GLU A 132 29.29 9.72 -2.34
N LYS A 133 29.10 9.20 -3.56
CA LYS A 133 30.11 9.33 -4.63
C LYS A 133 30.28 10.75 -5.14
N GLN A 134 29.24 11.57 -5.05
CA GLN A 134 29.22 12.94 -5.58
C GLN A 134 29.74 13.98 -4.58
N PHE A 135 29.57 13.73 -3.27
CA PHE A 135 29.87 14.68 -2.20
C PHE A 135 30.81 14.11 -1.12
N GLY A 136 31.31 12.89 -1.29
CA GLY A 136 32.21 12.20 -0.34
C GLY A 136 33.71 12.39 -0.63
N GLU A 137 34.05 13.31 -1.53
CA GLU A 137 35.40 13.92 -1.65
C GLU A 137 35.49 15.22 -0.85
#